data_AF-A0A7V6XQY1-F1
#
_entry.id   AF-A0A7V6XQY1-F1
#
_cell.length_a   1.000
_cell.length_b   1.000
_cell.length_c   1.000
_cell.angle_alpha   90.00
_cell.angle_beta   90.00
_cell.angle_gamma   90.00
#
_symmetry.space_group_name_H-M   'P 1'
#
loop_
_entity.id
_entity.type
_entity.pdbx_description
1 polymer ?
#
loop_
_entity_poly.entity_id
_entity_poly.type
_entity_poly.pdbx_seq_one_letter_code
_entity_poly.pdbx_strand_id
1 'polypeptide(L)'
;MAYLSQVMSKGRRYIYLTEYIGGKHSKTDIHVYGFGERSKALAEMQEWRRDFKRFPRELAAMGFGLRDLREWIETLETGVSKTGRSRNFG
;
A
#
# COMPACT_ATOMS: atom_id res chain seq x y z
N MET A 1 11.04 0.60 -6.48
CA MET A 1 9.84 1.47 -6.55
C MET A 1 8.68 0.65 -6.02
N ALA A 2 8.03 1.11 -4.93
CA ALA A 2 6.91 0.39 -4.33
C ALA A 2 5.58 1.11 -4.56
N TYR A 3 4.49 0.35 -4.65
CA TYR A 3 3.15 0.85 -4.93
C TYR A 3 2.09 -0.01 -4.23
N LEU A 4 0.88 0.53 -4.02
CA LEU A 4 -0.25 -0.27 -3.53
C LEU A 4 -0.85 -1.14 -4.64
N SER A 5 -0.97 -2.43 -4.36
CA SER A 5 -1.73 -3.39 -5.16
C SER A 5 -2.90 -3.94 -4.37
N GLN A 6 -3.89 -4.48 -5.07
CA GLN A 6 -5.03 -5.13 -4.46
C GLN A 6 -5.30 -6.51 -5.06
N VAL A 7 -5.79 -7.43 -4.24
CA VAL A 7 -6.24 -8.75 -4.66
C VAL A 7 -7.67 -8.96 -4.15
N MET A 8 -8.55 -9.43 -5.05
CA MET A 8 -9.90 -9.86 -4.68
C MET A 8 -9.85 -11.33 -4.24
N SER A 9 -10.36 -11.62 -3.05
CA SER A 9 -10.49 -12.98 -2.53
C SER A 9 -11.80 -13.12 -1.77
N LYS A 10 -12.64 -14.08 -2.18
CA LYS A 10 -13.95 -14.37 -1.58
C LYS A 10 -14.82 -13.11 -1.38
N GLY A 11 -14.86 -12.23 -2.38
CA GLY A 11 -15.64 -10.98 -2.34
C GLY A 11 -15.02 -9.85 -1.51
N ARG A 12 -13.86 -10.06 -0.88
CA ARG A 12 -13.13 -9.04 -0.12
C ARG A 12 -11.90 -8.57 -0.86
N ARG A 13 -11.55 -7.30 -0.66
CA ARG A 13 -10.44 -6.63 -1.32
C ARG A 13 -9.30 -6.48 -0.32
N TYR A 14 -8.14 -7.07 -0.63
CA TYR A 14 -6.96 -7.05 0.23
C TYR A 14 -5.89 -6.15 -0.37
N ILE A 15 -5.29 -5.31 0.46
CA ILE A 15 -4.30 -4.31 0.06
C ILE A 15 -2.90 -4.78 0.46
N TYR A 16 -1.98 -4.65 -0.48
CA TYR A 16 -0.57 -5.01 -0.31
C TYR A 16 0.32 -3.87 -0.78
N LEU A 17 1.46 -3.71 -0.13
CA LEU A 17 2.59 -2.98 -0.68
C LEU A 17 3.37 -3.93 -1.59
N THR A 18 3.55 -3.52 -2.84
CA THR A 18 4.25 -4.29 -3.84
C THR A 18 5.46 -3.53 -4.31
N GLU A 19 6.62 -4.19 -4.30
CA GLU A 19 7.86 -3.63 -4.80
C GLU A 19 8.25 -4.26 -6.13
N TYR A 20 8.66 -3.41 -7.06
CA TYR A 20 9.27 -3.84 -8.32
C TYR A 20 10.72 -4.26 -8.08
N ILE A 21 10.99 -5.56 -8.12
CA ILE A 21 12.33 -6.12 -8.09
C ILE A 21 12.68 -6.48 -9.54
N GLY A 22 13.22 -5.50 -10.27
CA GLY A 22 13.61 -5.70 -11.66
C GLY A 22 14.74 -6.71 -11.77
N GLY A 23 14.47 -7.89 -12.35
CA GLY A 23 15.49 -8.84 -12.78
C GLY A 23 15.88 -8.62 -14.24
N LYS A 24 17.12 -8.98 -14.60
CA LYS A 24 17.68 -8.83 -15.96
C LYS A 24 16.86 -9.56 -17.05
N HIS A 25 16.03 -10.55 -16.68
CA HIS A 25 15.19 -11.35 -17.59
C HIS A 25 13.71 -11.50 -17.15
N SER A 26 13.31 -10.99 -15.99
CA SER A 26 11.93 -11.11 -15.49
C SER A 26 11.52 -9.90 -14.66
N LYS A 27 10.37 -9.31 -15.00
CA LYS A 27 9.71 -8.26 -14.22
C LYS A 27 8.91 -8.95 -13.12
N THR A 28 9.50 -9.16 -11.95
CA THR A 28 8.80 -9.78 -10.83
C THR A 28 8.44 -8.72 -9.81
N ASP A 29 7.13 -8.47 -9.71
CA ASP A 29 6.54 -7.72 -8.62
C ASP A 29 6.38 -8.65 -7.42
N ILE A 30 6.86 -8.26 -6.24
CA ILE A 30 6.64 -9.03 -5.01
C ILE A 30 5.84 -8.23 -4.00
N HIS A 31 4.98 -8.90 -3.23
CA HIS A 31 4.32 -8.31 -2.07
C HIS A 31 5.31 -8.24 -0.92
N VAL A 32 5.68 -7.03 -0.52
CA VAL A 32 6.63 -6.77 0.58
C VAL A 32 5.92 -6.52 1.92
N TYR A 33 4.64 -6.14 1.88
CA TYR A 33 3.82 -5.94 3.08
C TYR A 33 2.34 -6.17 2.78
N GLY A 34 1.61 -6.80 3.72
CA GLY A 34 0.17 -7.00 3.63
C GLY A 34 -0.57 -6.13 4.62
N PHE A 35 -1.32 -5.13 4.14
CA PHE A 35 -2.17 -4.29 5.01
C PHE A 35 -3.51 -4.97 5.35
N GLY A 36 -3.84 -6.06 4.66
CA GLY A 36 -5.09 -6.79 4.89
C GLY A 36 -6.29 -6.19 4.15
N GLU A 37 -7.49 -6.44 4.66
CA GLU A 37 -8.74 -5.99 4.02
C GLU A 37 -8.78 -4.46 3.90
N ARG A 38 -9.19 -3.92 2.74
CA ARG A 38 -9.21 -2.48 2.42
C ARG A 38 -9.75 -1.60 3.54
N SER A 39 -10.90 -1.95 4.12
CA SER A 39 -11.53 -1.15 5.18
C SER A 39 -10.68 -1.11 6.45
N LYS A 40 -10.05 -2.23 6.81
CA LYS A 40 -9.14 -2.33 7.96
C LYS A 40 -7.83 -1.60 7.69
N ALA A 41 -7.25 -1.83 6.50
CA ALA A 41 -6.04 -1.16 6.05
C ALA A 41 -6.18 0.36 6.11
N LEU A 42 -7.29 0.92 5.61
CA LEU A 42 -7.54 2.36 5.65
C LEU A 42 -7.68 2.87 7.09
N ALA A 43 -8.40 2.15 7.95
CA ALA A 43 -8.54 2.52 9.36
C ALA A 43 -7.18 2.54 10.09
N GLU A 44 -6.37 1.50 9.92
CA GLU A 44 -5.03 1.41 10.50
C GLU A 44 -4.10 2.51 9.97
N MET A 45 -4.11 2.76 8.66
CA MET A 45 -3.33 3.86 8.07
C MET A 45 -3.75 5.22 8.64
N GLN A 46 -5.04 5.45 8.85
CA GLN A 46 -5.55 6.67 9.48
C GLN A 46 -5.10 6.78 10.95
N GLU A 47 -5.04 5.66 11.68
CA GLU A 47 -4.46 5.64 13.03
C GLU A 47 -2.96 5.95 13.03
N TRP A 48 -2.18 5.36 12.12
CA TRP A 48 -0.75 5.68 11.97
C TRP A 48 -0.53 7.13 11.56
N ARG A 49 -1.46 7.73 10.81
CA ARG A 49 -1.38 9.16 10.44
C ARG A 49 -1.59 10.05 11.66
N ARG A 50 -2.44 9.65 12.60
CA ARG A 50 -2.67 10.36 13.87
C ARG A 50 -1.53 10.16 14.87
N ASP A 51 -1.02 8.94 14.96
CA ASP A 51 0.12 8.57 15.81
C ASP A 51 1.15 7.76 15.01
N PHE A 52 2.13 8.46 14.45
CA PHE A 52 3.16 7.84 13.61
C PHE A 52 4.08 6.90 14.40
N LYS A 53 4.06 6.91 15.74
CA LYS A 53 4.80 5.93 16.54
C LYS A 53 4.25 4.51 16.39
N ARG A 54 3.00 4.38 15.95
CA ARG A 54 2.35 3.10 15.63
C ARG A 54 2.67 2.58 14.23
N PHE A 55 3.36 3.38 13.42
CA PHE A 55 3.72 2.98 12.06
C PHE A 55 4.57 1.70 12.08
N PRO A 56 4.30 0.72 11.21
CA PRO A 56 5.02 -0.55 11.20
C PRO A 56 6.54 -0.35 11.05
N ARG A 57 7.30 -0.93 11.99
CA ARG A 57 8.77 -0.81 12.01
C ARG A 57 9.41 -1.41 10.76
N GLU A 58 8.81 -2.44 10.18
CA GLU A 58 9.28 -3.04 8.93
C GLU A 58 9.15 -2.08 7.74
N LEU A 59 8.07 -1.31 7.66
CA LEU A 59 7.88 -0.28 6.63
C LEU A 59 8.88 0.86 6.82
N ALA A 60 9.12 1.28 8.07
CA ALA A 60 10.16 2.26 8.37
C ALA A 60 11.56 1.76 8.01
N ALA A 61 11.87 0.49 8.27
CA ALA A 61 13.15 -0.14 7.91
C ALA A 61 13.35 -0.26 6.39
N MET A 62 12.26 -0.40 5.63
CA MET A 62 12.27 -0.34 4.16
C MET A 62 12.37 1.09 3.60
N GLY A 63 12.40 2.12 4.46
CA GLY A 63 12.54 3.51 4.06
C GLY A 63 11.23 4.25 3.79
N PHE A 64 10.07 3.65 4.13
CA PHE A 64 8.77 4.33 4.03
C PHE A 64 8.52 5.23 5.22
N GLY A 65 7.90 6.38 4.97
CA GLY A 65 7.63 7.38 5.99
C GLY A 65 6.22 7.95 5.94
N LEU A 66 6.00 9.03 6.69
CA LEU A 66 4.72 9.72 6.78
C LEU A 66 4.21 10.22 5.41
N ARG A 67 5.10 10.55 4.49
CA ARG A 67 4.73 10.97 3.13
C ARG A 67 4.11 9.83 2.35
N ASP A 68 4.74 8.65 2.38
CA ASP A 68 4.24 7.45 1.70
C ASP A 68 2.90 7.00 2.30
N LEU A 69 2.78 7.06 3.63
CA LEU A 69 1.53 6.80 4.33
C LEU A 69 0.38 7.69 3.86
N ARG A 70 0.63 9.00 3.70
CA ARG A 70 -0.39 9.94 3.19
C ARG A 70 -0.80 9.60 1.76
N GLU A 71 0.15 9.24 0.91
CA GLU A 71 -0.10 8.83 -0.47
C GLU A 71 -0.92 7.54 -0.55
N TRP A 72 -0.66 6.58 0.35
CA TRP A 72 -1.43 5.33 0.45
C TRP A 72 -2.88 5.58 0.86
N ILE A 73 -3.10 6.44 1.86
CA ILE A 73 -4.44 6.84 2.30
C ILE A 73 -5.21 7.49 1.15
N GLU A 74 -4.60 8.48 0.49
CA GLU A 74 -5.21 9.17 -0.64
C GLU A 74 -5.53 8.20 -1.78
N THR A 75 -4.64 7.25 -2.08
CA THR A 75 -4.87 6.21 -3.08
C THR A 75 -6.06 5.32 -2.72
N LEU A 76 -6.21 4.94 -1.45
CA LEU A 76 -7.34 4.11 -1.00
C LEU A 76 -8.66 4.90 -0.99
N GLU A 77 -8.64 6.18 -0.66
CA GLU A 77 -9.83 7.05 -0.62
C GLU A 77 -10.32 7.42 -2.03
N THR A 78 -9.40 7.75 -2.94
CA THR A 78 -9.74 8.28 -4.28
C THR A 78 -9.69 7.23 -5.39
N GLY A 79 -8.99 6.12 -5.18
CA GLY A 79 -8.68 5.15 -6.23
C GLY A 79 -7.60 5.62 -7.21
N VAL A 80 -7.01 6.80 -7.02
CA VAL A 80 -6.00 7.36 -7.91
C VAL A 80 -4.63 7.27 -7.26
N SER A 81 -3.71 6.55 -7.90
CA SER A 81 -2.31 6.56 -7.48
C SER A 81 -1.57 7.78 -8.04
N LYS A 82 -0.46 8.18 -7.40
CA LYS A 82 0.43 9.29 -7.83
C LYS A 82 0.86 9.26 -9.30
N THR A 83 0.88 8.08 -9.92
CA THR A 83 1.22 7.93 -11.35
C THR A 83 0.04 8.20 -12.30
N GLY A 84 -1.10 8.65 -11.79
CA GLY A 84 -2.33 8.85 -12.56
C GLY A 84 -3.01 7.54 -12.98
N ARG A 85 -2.46 6.38 -12.59
CA ARG A 85 -3.11 5.08 -12.80
C ARG A 85 -4.29 4.98 -11.84
N SER A 86 -5.48 5.11 -12.40
CA SER A 86 -6.72 4.69 -11.75
C SER A 86 -6.70 3.18 -11.63
N ARG A 87 -6.47 2.68 -10.42
CA ARG A 87 -6.77 1.30 -10.08
C ARG A 87 -8.08 1.40 -9.33
N ASN A 88 -9.10 0.69 -9.79
CA ASN A 88 -10.43 0.79 -9.20
C ASN A 88 -10.39 0.23 -7.75
N PHE A 89 -9.99 1.06 -6.79
CA PHE A 89 -10.00 0.78 -5.35
C PHE A 89 -11.38 1.12 -4.74
N GLY A 90 -12.30 1.68 -5.53
CA GLY A 90 -13.72 1.89 -5.22
C GLY A 90 -14.52 0.59 -5.26
#